data_AF-A0A2S8J221-F1
#
_entry.id   AF-A0A2S8J221-F1
#
_cell.length_a   1.000
_cell.length_b   1.000
_cell.length_c   1.000
_cell.angle_alpha   90.00
_cell.angle_beta   90.00
_cell.angle_gamma   90.00
#
_symmetry.space_group_name_H-M   'P 1'
#
loop_
_entity.id
_entity.type
_entity.pdbx_description
1 polymer ?
#
loop_
_entity_poly.entity_id
_entity_poly.type
_entity_poly.pdbx_seq_one_letter_code
_entity_poly.pdbx_strand_id
1 'polypeptide(L)'
;MIELSHSFDANRFLAAIDRDELATLVPHLQLVHLESGQVLCEPGEMLAAVYLPVTTAISLQYVSSGGMTLEVAEIGSESVVCDDVIGGSGRMPCRAVACRDGFVYRLDRRVFAAAFDASPVIRHLVFVCVRLLMAQVSQITFCSRHHVLKHQLCRWFLLAYDRTRSIEIQVTHSMLAQMLGVRRETVTDAAGEIQKLGLIRQYRSSIELADLDGLEKMSCGCRAIVRDEMKRILSADSGVPAASRA
;
A
#
# COMPACT_ATOMS: atom_id res chain seq x y z
N MET A 1 10.52 13.39 21.17
CA MET A 1 10.89 14.08 19.91
C MET A 1 11.91 13.17 19.26
N ILE A 2 11.48 12.27 18.38
CA ILE A 2 12.39 11.37 17.68
C ILE A 2 12.80 12.12 16.41
N GLU A 3 14.01 12.68 16.42
CA GLU A 3 14.65 13.24 15.22
C GLU A 3 14.93 12.09 14.25
N LEU A 4 13.99 11.83 13.34
CA LEU A 4 14.19 11.02 12.14
C LEU A 4 14.71 11.88 10.97
N SER A 5 15.40 12.98 11.28
CA SER A 5 16.18 13.69 10.28
C SER A 5 17.25 12.75 9.74
N HIS A 6 17.24 12.51 8.44
CA HIS A 6 18.32 11.90 7.64
C HIS A 6 18.24 10.42 7.26
N SER A 7 17.08 9.92 6.84
CA SER A 7 17.12 8.98 5.70
C SER A 7 15.83 9.08 4.89
N PHE A 8 15.86 9.95 3.88
CA PHE A 8 14.88 9.90 2.79
C PHE A 8 14.89 8.55 2.07
N ASP A 9 15.95 7.75 2.27
CA ASP A 9 16.08 6.38 1.74
C ASP A 9 15.02 5.41 2.27
N ALA A 10 14.34 5.78 3.36
CA ALA A 10 13.26 4.98 3.92
C ALA A 10 11.97 5.01 3.07
N ASN A 11 11.87 5.92 2.08
CA ASN A 11 10.88 5.84 1.00
C ASN A 11 11.60 5.79 -0.36
N ARG A 12 11.32 4.76 -1.17
CA ARG A 12 12.04 4.50 -2.42
C ARG A 12 11.84 5.60 -3.46
N PHE A 13 10.68 6.27 -3.48
CA PHE A 13 10.44 7.38 -4.39
C PHE A 13 11.42 8.52 -4.09
N LEU A 14 11.54 8.92 -2.81
CA LEU A 14 12.50 9.95 -2.39
C LEU A 14 13.96 9.52 -2.57
N ALA A 15 14.26 8.24 -2.28
CA ALA A 15 15.60 7.67 -2.45
C ALA A 15 16.09 7.68 -3.90
N ALA A 16 15.17 7.70 -4.87
CA ALA A 16 15.47 7.66 -6.29
C ALA A 16 15.58 9.06 -6.93
N ILE A 17 15.29 10.14 -6.19
CA ILE A 17 15.44 11.51 -6.66
C ILE A 17 16.90 11.94 -6.51
N ASP A 18 17.44 12.63 -7.51
CA ASP A 18 18.79 13.16 -7.45
C ASP A 18 18.95 14.17 -6.30
N ARG A 19 20.15 14.23 -5.71
CA ARG A 19 20.41 15.01 -4.49
C ARG A 19 20.02 16.49 -4.63
N ASP A 20 20.31 17.10 -5.78
CA ASP A 20 20.05 18.52 -6.03
C ASP A 20 18.54 18.79 -6.17
N GLU A 21 17.80 17.91 -6.86
CA GLU A 21 16.35 17.99 -6.95
C GLU A 21 15.69 17.74 -5.59
N LEU A 22 16.16 16.73 -4.85
CA LEU A 22 15.64 16.42 -3.53
C LEU A 22 15.83 17.59 -2.57
N ALA A 23 16.97 18.30 -2.64
CA ALA A 23 17.24 19.49 -1.83
C ALA A 23 16.21 20.61 -2.03
N THR A 24 15.54 20.68 -3.18
CA THR A 24 14.43 21.63 -3.41
C THR A 24 13.13 21.21 -2.70
N LEU A 25 12.93 19.91 -2.47
CA LEU A 25 11.76 19.37 -1.80
C LEU A 25 11.93 19.31 -0.27
N VAL A 26 13.15 19.09 0.22
CA VAL A 26 13.45 18.96 1.65
C VAL A 26 12.81 20.04 2.54
N PRO A 27 12.85 21.34 2.20
CA PRO A 27 12.25 22.39 3.03
C PRO A 27 10.73 22.27 3.19
N HIS A 28 10.07 21.52 2.29
CA HIS A 28 8.63 21.34 2.25
C HIS A 28 8.17 19.98 2.77
N LEU A 29 9.10 19.05 3.02
CA LEU A 29 8.79 17.71 3.55
C LEU A 29 8.60 17.76 5.06
N GLN A 30 7.47 17.22 5.52
CA GLN A 30 7.14 17.09 6.93
C GLN A 30 6.99 15.62 7.29
N LEU A 31 7.78 15.13 8.24
CA LEU A 31 7.56 13.79 8.78
C LEU A 31 6.36 13.83 9.73
N VAL A 32 5.30 13.09 9.42
CA VAL A 32 4.05 13.07 10.17
C VAL A 32 3.74 11.66 10.63
N HIS A 33 3.30 11.52 11.87
CA HIS A 33 2.75 10.28 12.41
C HIS A 33 1.29 10.13 11.97
N LEU A 34 0.94 8.96 11.45
CA LEU A 34 -0.43 8.56 11.15
C LEU A 34 -0.86 7.47 12.12
N GLU A 35 -2.10 7.56 12.61
CA GLU A 35 -2.72 6.53 13.43
C GLU A 35 -3.36 5.44 12.56
N SER A 36 -3.42 4.20 13.05
CA SER A 36 -4.14 3.11 12.40
C SER A 36 -5.61 3.49 12.19
N GLY A 37 -6.08 3.33 10.95
CA GLY A 37 -7.44 3.69 10.56
C GLY A 37 -7.64 5.19 10.27
N GLN A 38 -6.61 6.03 10.39
CA GLN A 38 -6.71 7.44 10.04
C GLN A 38 -7.03 7.61 8.55
N VAL A 39 -8.15 8.27 8.26
CA VAL A 39 -8.56 8.60 6.89
C VAL A 39 -7.80 9.82 6.40
N LEU A 40 -7.12 9.69 5.27
CA LEU A 40 -6.35 10.76 4.63
C LEU A 40 -7.16 11.53 3.58
N CYS A 41 -8.12 10.87 2.95
CA CYS A 41 -9.02 11.44 1.95
C CYS A 41 -10.23 10.52 1.75
N GLU A 42 -11.42 11.09 1.58
CA GLU A 42 -12.61 10.35 1.15
C GLU A 42 -12.81 10.40 -0.39
N PRO A 43 -13.60 9.48 -0.97
CA PRO A 43 -13.96 9.53 -2.38
C PRO A 43 -14.62 10.87 -2.75
N GLY A 44 -14.18 11.45 -3.86
CA GLY A 44 -14.66 12.73 -4.37
C GLY A 44 -13.99 13.96 -3.74
N GLU A 45 -13.26 13.81 -2.64
CA GLU A 45 -12.50 14.89 -2.02
C GLU A 45 -11.18 15.15 -2.75
N MET A 46 -10.63 16.35 -2.55
CA MET A 46 -9.29 16.67 -3.05
C MET A 46 -8.25 16.21 -2.05
N LEU A 47 -7.23 15.51 -2.53
CA LEU A 47 -6.10 15.14 -1.71
C LEU A 47 -5.32 16.41 -1.29
N ALA A 48 -5.34 16.72 0.01
CA ALA A 48 -4.77 17.96 0.53
C ALA A 48 -3.23 17.99 0.47
N ALA A 49 -2.59 16.82 0.50
CA ALA A 49 -1.15 16.67 0.49
C ALA A 49 -0.76 15.33 -0.13
N VAL A 50 0.46 15.28 -0.66
CA VAL A 50 1.08 14.04 -1.10
C VAL A 50 1.67 13.34 0.12
N TYR A 51 1.48 12.02 0.21
CA TYR A 51 1.99 11.21 1.31
C TYR A 51 2.97 10.16 0.78
N LEU A 52 4.16 10.11 1.37
CA LEU A 52 5.22 9.16 1.03
C LEU A 52 5.44 8.24 2.23
N PRO A 53 4.89 7.00 2.21
CA PRO A 53 4.95 6.13 3.37
C PRO A 53 6.38 5.74 3.75
N VAL A 54 6.63 5.59 5.05
CA VAL A 54 7.94 5.20 5.59
C VAL A 54 7.82 3.91 6.41
N THR A 55 7.09 3.96 7.52
CA THR A 55 6.89 2.79 8.40
C THR A 55 5.45 2.29 8.40
N THR A 56 4.51 3.09 7.88
CA THR A 56 3.12 2.68 7.62
C THR A 56 2.89 2.36 6.14
N ALA A 57 1.67 1.99 5.79
CA ALA A 57 1.20 1.82 4.43
C ALA A 57 -0.23 2.36 4.33
N ILE A 58 -0.63 2.75 3.12
CA ILE A 58 -1.93 3.38 2.87
C ILE A 58 -2.78 2.44 2.02
N SER A 59 -3.90 1.99 2.60
CA SER A 59 -4.93 1.19 1.93
C SER A 59 -5.80 2.09 1.06
N LEU A 60 -5.98 1.72 -0.21
CA LEU A 60 -6.90 2.36 -1.14
C LEU A 60 -8.19 1.54 -1.19
N GLN A 61 -9.29 2.15 -0.76
CA GLN A 61 -10.57 1.48 -0.56
C GLN A 61 -11.66 2.12 -1.41
N TYR A 62 -12.32 1.33 -2.24
CA TYR A 62 -13.54 1.77 -2.91
C TYR A 62 -14.73 1.57 -1.97
N VAL A 63 -15.60 2.57 -1.92
CA VAL A 63 -16.81 2.58 -1.09
C VAL A 63 -18.02 2.61 -2.01
N SER A 64 -18.91 1.62 -1.85
CA SER A 64 -20.20 1.58 -2.57
C SER A 64 -21.26 2.41 -1.85
N SER A 65 -22.35 2.74 -2.55
CA SER A 65 -23.50 3.45 -1.97
C SER A 65 -24.16 2.72 -0.80
N GLY A 66 -24.01 1.39 -0.72
CA GLY A 66 -24.50 0.56 0.40
C GLY A 66 -23.52 0.45 1.57
N GLY A 67 -22.42 1.23 1.58
CA GLY A 67 -21.41 1.21 2.64
C GLY A 67 -20.45 0.01 2.60
N MET A 68 -20.58 -0.89 1.61
CA MET A 68 -19.57 -1.93 1.39
C MET A 68 -18.28 -1.26 0.92
N THR A 69 -17.18 -1.62 1.56
CA THR A 69 -15.84 -1.24 1.13
C THR A 69 -15.17 -2.42 0.41
N LEU A 70 -14.14 -2.12 -0.38
CA LEU A 70 -13.23 -3.09 -0.99
C LEU A 70 -11.84 -2.47 -1.05
N GLU A 71 -10.86 -3.14 -0.46
CA GLU A 71 -9.46 -2.75 -0.67
C GLU A 71 -9.03 -3.20 -2.06
N VAL A 72 -8.56 -2.24 -2.87
CA VAL A 72 -8.11 -2.52 -4.25
C VAL A 72 -6.59 -2.50 -4.38
N ALA A 73 -5.91 -1.86 -3.45
CA ALA A 73 -4.47 -1.71 -3.43
C ALA A 73 -4.00 -1.22 -2.05
N GLU A 74 -2.72 -1.39 -1.79
CA GLU A 74 -2.03 -0.76 -0.68
C GLU A 74 -0.68 -0.22 -1.15
N ILE A 75 -0.40 1.03 -0.80
CA ILE A 75 0.81 1.77 -1.14
C ILE A 75 1.73 1.82 0.08
N GLY A 76 2.91 1.23 -0.02
CA GLY A 76 3.94 1.25 1.01
C GLY A 76 5.09 2.21 0.73
N SER A 77 6.24 1.94 1.35
CA SER A 77 7.46 2.73 1.22
C SER A 77 8.10 2.65 -0.16
N GLU A 78 7.62 1.77 -1.04
CA GLU A 78 8.06 1.66 -2.42
C GLU A 78 7.52 2.76 -3.35
N SER A 79 6.55 3.57 -2.89
CA SER A 79 5.76 4.43 -3.75
C SER A 79 5.23 5.69 -3.01
N VAL A 80 4.35 6.43 -3.66
CA VAL A 80 3.75 7.70 -3.22
C VAL A 80 2.24 7.70 -3.42
N VAL A 81 1.53 8.32 -2.48
CA VAL A 81 0.09 8.60 -2.57
C VAL A 81 -0.09 10.05 -3.04
N CYS A 82 -0.39 10.23 -4.33
CA CYS A 82 -0.76 11.52 -4.92
C CYS A 82 -1.91 11.38 -5.92
N ASP A 83 -2.52 12.51 -6.28
CA ASP A 83 -3.58 12.57 -7.27
C ASP A 83 -3.11 12.16 -8.67
N ASP A 84 -1.86 12.45 -9.06
CA ASP A 84 -1.32 12.00 -10.35
C ASP A 84 -1.22 10.46 -10.46
N VAL A 85 -1.04 9.78 -9.32
CA VAL A 85 -0.99 8.31 -9.28
C VAL A 85 -2.40 7.71 -9.21
N ILE A 86 -3.34 8.36 -8.53
CA ILE A 86 -4.60 7.72 -8.11
C ILE A 86 -5.86 8.31 -8.76
N GLY A 87 -5.88 9.62 -9.07
CA GLY A 87 -7.11 10.34 -9.45
C GLY A 87 -7.07 11.18 -10.73
N GLY A 88 -5.89 11.60 -11.20
CA GLY A 88 -5.63 12.36 -12.44
C GLY A 88 -6.27 13.76 -12.57
N SER A 89 -7.35 14.02 -11.82
CA SER A 89 -8.17 15.24 -11.85
C SER A 89 -8.09 16.05 -10.55
N GLY A 90 -7.25 15.60 -9.61
CA GLY A 90 -7.14 16.18 -8.28
C GLY A 90 -8.18 15.73 -7.26
N ARG A 91 -9.18 14.94 -7.68
CA ARG A 91 -10.14 14.29 -6.77
C ARG A 91 -9.84 12.80 -6.66
N MET A 92 -9.91 12.28 -5.45
CA MET A 92 -9.65 10.87 -5.19
C MET A 92 -10.88 10.03 -5.57
N PRO A 93 -10.72 8.97 -6.39
CA PRO A 93 -11.83 8.07 -6.71
C PRO A 93 -12.13 7.08 -5.59
N CYS A 94 -11.25 6.98 -4.60
CA CYS A 94 -11.28 6.03 -3.51
C CYS A 94 -10.93 6.71 -2.18
N ARG A 95 -11.24 6.01 -1.09
CA ARG A 95 -10.80 6.38 0.26
C ARG A 95 -9.34 5.96 0.42
N ALA A 96 -8.52 6.82 1.03
CA ALA A 96 -7.16 6.49 1.45
C ALA A 96 -7.09 6.42 2.99
N VAL A 97 -6.65 5.27 3.53
CA VAL A 97 -6.61 5.02 4.98
C VAL A 97 -5.25 4.49 5.39
N ALA A 98 -4.69 5.01 6.48
CA ALA A 98 -3.49 4.44 7.08
C ALA A 98 -3.78 3.05 7.66
N CYS A 99 -3.05 2.03 7.22
CA CYS A 99 -3.27 0.65 7.67
C CYS A 99 -2.89 0.46 9.15
N ARG A 100 -1.87 1.20 9.60
CA ARG A 100 -1.26 1.05 10.92
C ARG A 100 -0.62 2.34 11.41
N ASP A 101 -0.31 2.37 12.69
CA ASP A 101 0.52 3.42 13.28
C ASP A 101 1.87 3.47 12.58
N GLY A 102 2.31 4.67 12.23
CA GLY A 102 3.62 4.86 11.64
C GLY A 102 3.80 6.21 11.00
N PHE A 103 4.88 6.35 10.23
CA PHE A 103 5.32 7.62 9.69
C PHE A 103 5.19 7.68 8.17
N VAL A 104 4.89 8.88 7.70
CA VAL A 104 4.91 9.27 6.29
C VAL A 104 5.62 10.61 6.17
N TYR A 105 6.28 10.87 5.05
CA TYR A 105 6.54 12.25 4.67
C TYR A 105 5.30 12.83 4.01
N ARG A 106 4.92 14.04 4.43
CA ARG A 106 3.83 14.84 3.88
C ARG A 106 4.42 16.01 3.11
N LEU A 107 3.93 16.21 1.89
CA LEU A 107 4.34 17.31 1.00
C LEU A 107 3.09 18.04 0.51
N ASP A 108 3.11 19.38 0.49
CA ASP A 108 2.00 20.14 -0.08
C ASP A 108 1.78 19.76 -1.55
N ARG A 109 0.53 19.54 -1.93
CA ARG A 109 0.17 19.08 -3.27
C ARG A 109 0.68 20.04 -4.36
N ARG A 110 0.65 21.35 -4.13
CA ARG A 110 1.08 22.35 -5.12
C ARG A 110 2.59 22.32 -5.32
N VAL A 111 3.34 22.08 -4.25
CA VAL A 111 4.80 21.90 -4.32
C VAL A 111 5.13 20.64 -5.12
N PHE A 112 4.43 19.53 -4.86
CA PHE A 112 4.63 18.31 -5.62
C PHE A 112 4.27 18.47 -7.10
N ALA A 113 3.15 19.11 -7.42
CA ALA A 113 2.73 19.37 -8.80
C ALA A 113 3.79 20.21 -9.56
N ALA A 114 4.30 21.27 -8.94
CA ALA A 114 5.37 22.07 -9.52
C ALA A 114 6.66 21.24 -9.76
N ALA A 115 7.02 20.35 -8.83
CA ALA A 115 8.17 19.47 -8.97
C ALA A 115 7.98 18.42 -10.07
N PHE A 116 6.76 17.86 -10.19
CA PHE A 116 6.38 16.93 -11.25
C PHE A 116 6.41 17.56 -12.65
N ASP A 117 5.97 18.81 -12.77
CA ASP A 117 6.01 19.56 -14.02
C ASP A 117 7.45 19.94 -14.40
N ALA A 118 8.28 20.32 -13.42
CA ALA A 118 9.64 20.77 -13.65
C ALA A 118 10.65 19.63 -13.91
N SER A 119 10.48 18.46 -13.27
CA SER A 119 11.45 17.37 -13.33
C SER A 119 10.95 16.17 -14.15
N PRO A 120 11.62 15.82 -15.26
CA PRO A 120 11.32 14.59 -15.99
C PRO A 120 11.63 13.33 -15.16
N VAL A 121 12.56 13.40 -14.21
CA VAL A 121 12.92 12.29 -13.31
C VAL A 121 11.76 12.01 -12.35
N ILE A 122 11.25 13.03 -11.65
CA ILE A 122 10.08 12.89 -10.77
C ILE A 122 8.88 12.36 -11.54
N ARG A 123 8.65 12.86 -12.77
CA ARG A 123 7.58 12.39 -13.65
C ARG A 123 7.73 10.91 -14.00
N HIS A 124 8.95 10.48 -14.35
CA HIS A 124 9.25 9.07 -14.59
C HIS A 124 8.95 8.22 -13.35
N LEU A 125 9.41 8.63 -12.17
CA LEU A 125 9.16 7.92 -10.91
C LEU A 125 7.67 7.81 -10.58
N VAL A 126 6.85 8.82 -10.91
CA VAL A 126 5.40 8.74 -10.80
C VAL A 126 4.82 7.68 -11.75
N PHE A 127 5.30 7.59 -13.00
CA PHE A 127 4.89 6.51 -13.90
C PHE A 127 5.30 5.13 -13.40
N VAL A 128 6.45 5.00 -12.74
CA VAL A 128 6.84 3.75 -12.04
C VAL A 128 5.80 3.41 -10.96
N CYS A 129 5.41 4.38 -10.14
CA CYS A 129 4.39 4.20 -9.10
C CYS A 129 3.03 3.78 -9.68
N VAL A 130 2.61 4.39 -10.80
CA VAL A 130 1.38 4.00 -11.52
C VAL A 130 1.47 2.55 -12.01
N ARG A 131 2.60 2.13 -12.57
CA ARG A 131 2.80 0.74 -13.04
C ARG A 131 2.74 -0.26 -11.88
N LEU A 132 3.34 0.06 -10.73
CA LEU A 132 3.25 -0.78 -9.52
C LEU A 132 1.80 -0.92 -9.06
N LEU A 133 1.07 0.20 -9.00
CA LEU A 133 -0.33 0.21 -8.61
C LEU A 133 -1.20 -0.60 -9.58
N MET A 134 -1.04 -0.41 -10.89
CA MET A 134 -1.78 -1.14 -11.91
C MET A 134 -1.51 -2.65 -11.85
N ALA A 135 -0.26 -3.07 -11.64
CA ALA A 135 0.09 -4.48 -11.47
C ALA A 135 -0.62 -5.09 -10.26
N GLN A 136 -0.62 -4.38 -9.13
CA GLN A 136 -1.27 -4.84 -7.90
C GLN A 136 -2.80 -4.93 -8.06
N VAL A 137 -3.45 -3.88 -8.57
CA VAL A 137 -4.91 -3.84 -8.82
C VAL A 137 -5.35 -4.93 -9.78
N SER A 138 -4.60 -5.12 -10.88
CA SER A 138 -4.91 -6.15 -11.88
C SER A 138 -4.85 -7.56 -11.27
N GLN A 139 -3.81 -7.85 -10.49
CA GLN A 139 -3.65 -9.17 -9.89
C GLN A 139 -4.64 -9.43 -8.74
N ILE A 140 -4.97 -8.41 -7.95
CA ILE A 140 -6.01 -8.50 -6.91
C ILE A 140 -7.36 -8.78 -7.57
N THR A 141 -7.70 -8.07 -8.64
CA THR A 141 -8.94 -8.27 -9.41
C THR A 141 -9.02 -9.68 -9.96
N PHE A 142 -7.97 -10.16 -10.64
CA PHE A 142 -7.90 -11.54 -11.13
C PHE A 142 -8.12 -12.56 -10.01
N CYS A 143 -7.41 -12.38 -8.89
CA CYS A 143 -7.47 -13.32 -7.79
C CYS A 143 -8.85 -13.37 -7.13
N SER A 144 -9.50 -12.22 -6.95
CA SER A 144 -10.83 -12.14 -6.33
C SER A 144 -11.89 -12.96 -7.07
N ARG A 145 -11.72 -13.12 -8.39
CA ARG A 145 -12.64 -13.84 -9.28
C ARG A 145 -12.32 -15.32 -9.45
N HIS A 146 -11.05 -15.71 -9.36
CA HIS A 146 -10.60 -17.04 -9.79
C HIS A 146 -10.13 -17.95 -8.65
N HIS A 147 -9.91 -17.43 -7.44
CA HIS A 147 -9.47 -18.23 -6.30
C HIS A 147 -10.54 -18.28 -5.20
N VAL A 148 -10.65 -19.40 -4.50
CA VAL A 148 -11.55 -19.51 -3.34
C VAL A 148 -11.05 -18.67 -2.15
N LEU A 149 -11.97 -18.19 -1.32
CA LEU A 149 -11.69 -17.18 -0.29
C LEU A 149 -10.57 -17.58 0.69
N LYS A 150 -10.48 -18.85 1.10
CA LYS A 150 -9.42 -19.29 2.02
C LYS A 150 -8.00 -19.07 1.47
N HIS A 151 -7.79 -19.27 0.17
CA HIS A 151 -6.49 -19.02 -0.47
C HIS A 151 -6.21 -17.52 -0.55
N GLN A 152 -7.25 -16.72 -0.83
CA GLN A 152 -7.14 -15.25 -0.83
C GLN A 152 -6.82 -14.71 0.58
N LEU A 153 -7.44 -15.30 1.60
CA LEU A 153 -7.26 -14.90 2.99
C LEU A 153 -5.87 -15.25 3.50
N CYS A 154 -5.35 -16.44 3.19
CA CYS A 154 -3.94 -16.80 3.46
C CYS A 154 -2.98 -15.83 2.77
N ARG A 155 -3.23 -15.49 1.50
CA ARG A 155 -2.46 -14.49 0.76
C ARG A 155 -2.49 -13.13 1.46
N TRP A 156 -3.67 -12.69 1.93
CA TRP A 156 -3.82 -11.42 2.64
C TRP A 156 -3.03 -11.41 3.96
N PHE A 157 -3.09 -12.49 4.75
CA PHE A 157 -2.29 -12.62 5.98
C PHE A 157 -0.78 -12.52 5.70
N LEU A 158 -0.30 -13.17 4.65
CA LEU A 158 1.11 -13.14 4.27
C LEU A 158 1.54 -11.76 3.77
N LEU A 159 0.67 -11.03 3.07
CA LEU A 159 0.92 -9.64 2.69
C LEU A 159 0.98 -8.72 3.92
N ALA A 160 0.07 -8.90 4.89
CA ALA A 160 0.11 -8.17 6.14
C ALA A 160 1.40 -8.47 6.94
N TYR A 161 1.84 -9.75 6.97
CA TYR A 161 3.10 -10.15 7.57
C TYR A 161 4.32 -9.54 6.87
N ASP A 162 4.36 -9.52 5.54
CA ASP A 162 5.50 -8.94 4.80
C ASP A 162 5.77 -7.48 5.17
N ARG A 163 4.70 -6.75 5.48
CA ARG A 163 4.74 -5.32 5.74
C ARG A 163 4.97 -4.98 7.20
N THR A 164 4.45 -5.80 8.12
CA THR A 164 4.54 -5.54 9.56
C THR A 164 5.65 -6.34 10.23
N ARG A 165 6.06 -7.46 9.63
CA ARG A 165 6.86 -8.52 10.26
C ARG A 165 6.28 -9.00 11.60
N SER A 166 4.97 -8.77 11.82
CA SER A 166 4.24 -9.21 13.00
C SER A 166 3.44 -10.47 12.67
N ILE A 167 3.55 -11.47 13.53
CA ILE A 167 2.70 -12.66 13.47
C ILE A 167 1.31 -12.41 14.07
N GLU A 168 1.12 -11.31 14.81
CA GLU A 168 -0.21 -10.91 15.28
C GLU A 168 -0.73 -9.74 14.43
N ILE A 169 -1.92 -9.92 13.86
CA ILE A 169 -2.60 -8.92 13.05
C ILE A 169 -3.85 -8.45 13.80
N GLN A 170 -3.92 -7.16 14.11
CA GLN A 170 -5.12 -6.54 14.67
C GLN A 170 -6.18 -6.39 13.59
N VAL A 171 -7.10 -7.35 13.51
CA VAL A 171 -8.14 -7.40 12.50
C VAL A 171 -9.35 -8.17 13.00
N THR A 172 -10.54 -7.78 12.55
CA THR A 172 -11.79 -8.51 12.80
C THR A 172 -12.30 -9.16 11.52
N HIS A 173 -13.19 -10.15 11.63
CA HIS A 173 -13.84 -10.75 10.46
C HIS A 173 -14.64 -9.73 9.64
N SER A 174 -15.22 -8.72 10.30
CA SER A 174 -15.91 -7.64 9.60
C SER A 174 -14.95 -6.78 8.78
N MET A 175 -13.76 -6.47 9.31
CA MET A 175 -12.72 -5.74 8.57
C MET A 175 -12.19 -6.56 7.40
N LEU A 176 -11.94 -7.86 7.58
CA LEU A 176 -11.55 -8.75 6.48
C LEU A 176 -12.62 -8.86 5.40
N ALA A 177 -13.90 -8.94 5.80
CA ALA A 177 -15.03 -9.00 4.88
C ALA A 177 -15.13 -7.72 4.04
N GLN A 178 -14.94 -6.57 4.68
CA GLN A 178 -14.80 -5.27 4.05
C GLN A 178 -13.59 -5.22 3.09
N MET A 179 -12.40 -5.61 3.54
CA MET A 179 -11.19 -5.58 2.70
C MET A 179 -11.29 -6.51 1.48
N LEU A 180 -11.96 -7.65 1.61
CA LEU A 180 -12.10 -8.66 0.55
C LEU A 180 -13.39 -8.54 -0.27
N GLY A 181 -14.29 -7.61 0.07
CA GLY A 181 -15.56 -7.40 -0.63
C GLY A 181 -16.51 -8.61 -0.57
N VAL A 182 -16.53 -9.32 0.56
CA VAL A 182 -17.35 -10.52 0.78
C VAL A 182 -18.22 -10.37 2.03
N ARG A 183 -19.13 -11.32 2.26
CA ARG A 183 -19.93 -11.36 3.49
C ARG A 183 -19.10 -11.84 4.68
N ARG A 184 -19.42 -11.36 5.87
CA ARG A 184 -18.72 -11.72 7.12
C ARG A 184 -18.80 -13.23 7.41
N GLU A 185 -19.92 -13.85 7.07
CA GLU A 185 -20.13 -15.29 7.26
C GLU A 185 -19.11 -16.08 6.43
N THR A 186 -18.88 -15.68 5.17
CA THR A 186 -17.90 -16.32 4.29
C THR A 186 -16.48 -16.23 4.83
N VAL A 187 -16.10 -15.08 5.43
CA VAL A 187 -14.82 -14.94 6.12
C VAL A 187 -14.75 -15.85 7.34
N THR A 188 -15.82 -15.94 8.11
CA THR A 188 -15.88 -16.77 9.32
C THR A 188 -15.70 -18.25 8.98
N ASP A 189 -16.35 -18.73 7.93
CA ASP A 189 -16.20 -20.11 7.45
C ASP A 189 -14.78 -20.37 6.97
N ALA A 190 -14.23 -19.48 6.13
CA ALA A 190 -12.88 -19.61 5.60
C ALA A 190 -11.81 -19.57 6.72
N ALA A 191 -11.91 -18.61 7.65
CA ALA A 191 -11.01 -18.51 8.79
C ALA A 191 -11.12 -19.74 9.70
N GLY A 192 -12.33 -20.28 9.89
CA GLY A 192 -12.56 -21.52 10.61
C GLY A 192 -11.87 -22.73 9.97
N GLU A 193 -11.90 -22.86 8.65
CA GLU A 193 -11.14 -23.89 7.92
C GLU A 193 -9.63 -23.73 8.13
N ILE A 194 -9.11 -22.51 7.98
CA ILE A 194 -7.68 -22.20 8.16
C ILE A 194 -7.23 -22.53 9.60
N GLN A 195 -8.05 -22.20 10.60
CA GLN A 195 -7.75 -22.49 12.00
C GLN A 195 -7.80 -23.99 12.32
N LYS A 196 -8.72 -24.76 11.73
CA LYS A 196 -8.76 -26.23 11.90
C LYS A 196 -7.50 -26.92 11.41
N LEU A 197 -6.82 -26.32 10.42
CA LEU A 197 -5.53 -26.78 9.92
C LEU A 197 -4.35 -26.32 10.79
N GLY A 198 -4.60 -25.58 11.86
CA GLY A 198 -3.56 -25.07 12.78
C GLY A 198 -2.77 -23.88 12.24
N LEU A 199 -3.20 -23.28 11.13
CA LEU A 199 -2.43 -22.23 10.44
C LEU A 199 -2.59 -20.84 11.06
N ILE A 200 -3.71 -20.60 11.73
CA ILE A 200 -3.99 -19.36 12.47
C ILE A 200 -4.61 -19.67 13.84
N ARG A 201 -4.50 -18.72 14.77
CA ARG A 201 -5.31 -18.65 16.00
C ARG A 201 -6.10 -17.36 16.02
N GLN A 202 -7.39 -17.47 16.27
CA GLN A 202 -8.29 -16.31 16.32
C GLN A 202 -8.54 -15.86 17.76
N TYR A 203 -8.45 -14.54 17.96
CA TYR A 203 -8.86 -13.83 19.17
C TYR A 203 -9.97 -12.85 18.82
N ARG A 204 -10.50 -12.12 19.81
CA ARG A 204 -11.67 -11.24 19.61
C ARG A 204 -11.41 -10.10 18.61
N SER A 205 -10.20 -9.56 18.58
CA SER A 205 -9.81 -8.41 17.74
C SER A 205 -8.48 -8.62 17.02
N SER A 206 -7.93 -9.84 17.07
CA SER A 206 -6.66 -10.16 16.42
C SER A 206 -6.64 -11.60 15.91
N ILE A 207 -5.77 -11.82 14.92
CA ILE A 207 -5.47 -13.14 14.37
C ILE A 207 -3.95 -13.33 14.46
N GLU A 208 -3.52 -14.42 15.08
CA GLU A 208 -2.12 -14.84 15.14
C GLU A 208 -1.83 -15.85 14.03
N LEU A 209 -0.76 -15.62 13.28
CA LEU A 209 -0.26 -16.47 12.21
C LEU A 209 0.62 -17.58 12.82
N ALA A 210 0.02 -18.74 13.05
CA ALA A 210 0.66 -19.84 13.78
C ALA A 210 1.63 -20.67 12.92
N ASP A 211 1.40 -20.74 11.61
CA ASP A 211 2.28 -21.44 10.65
C ASP A 211 2.37 -20.67 9.33
N LEU A 212 3.43 -19.88 9.16
CA LEU A 212 3.68 -19.09 7.96
C LEU A 212 3.94 -19.96 6.72
N ASP A 213 4.60 -21.10 6.89
CA ASP A 213 4.91 -22.01 5.76
C ASP A 213 3.65 -22.73 5.29
N GLY A 214 2.80 -23.14 6.23
CA GLY A 214 1.49 -23.71 5.94
C GLY A 214 0.55 -22.69 5.29
N LEU A 215 0.56 -21.44 5.75
CA LEU A 215 -0.14 -20.33 5.10
C LEU A 215 0.37 -20.10 3.67
N GLU A 216 1.68 -20.13 3.43
CA GLU A 216 2.27 -19.99 2.09
C GLU A 216 1.81 -21.12 1.16
N LYS A 217 1.89 -22.37 1.62
CA LYS A 217 1.44 -23.55 0.86
C LYS A 217 -0.04 -23.50 0.50
N MET A 218 -0.86 -22.94 1.39
CA MET A 218 -2.30 -22.78 1.15
C MET A 218 -2.65 -21.47 0.45
N SER A 219 -1.74 -20.51 0.33
CA SER A 219 -2.03 -19.27 -0.38
C SER A 219 -2.13 -19.50 -1.89
N CYS A 220 -2.84 -18.63 -2.59
CA CYS A 220 -2.73 -18.61 -4.05
C CYS A 220 -1.40 -17.94 -4.47
N GLY A 221 -0.86 -18.34 -5.61
CA GLY A 221 0.42 -17.79 -6.13
C GLY A 221 0.39 -16.29 -6.50
N CYS A 222 -0.75 -15.61 -6.34
CA CYS A 222 -0.90 -14.19 -6.68
C CYS A 222 0.03 -13.27 -5.87
N ARG A 223 0.38 -13.60 -4.62
CA ARG A 223 1.36 -12.81 -3.84
C ARG A 223 2.73 -12.83 -4.51
N ALA A 224 3.19 -13.99 -4.95
CA ALA A 224 4.47 -14.14 -5.64
C ALA A 224 4.48 -13.36 -6.97
N ILE A 225 3.39 -13.46 -7.76
CA ILE A 225 3.25 -12.74 -9.03
C ILE A 225 3.39 -11.23 -8.83
N VAL A 226 2.66 -10.63 -7.88
CA VAL A 226 2.78 -9.19 -7.60
C VAL A 226 4.18 -8.84 -7.14
N ARG A 227 4.75 -9.59 -6.20
CA ARG A 227 6.11 -9.33 -5.67
C ARG A 227 7.16 -9.35 -6.77
N ASP A 228 7.10 -10.35 -7.65
CA ASP A 228 8.09 -10.54 -8.71
C ASP A 228 7.94 -9.48 -9.80
N GLU A 229 6.71 -9.08 -10.12
CA GLU A 229 6.43 -7.96 -11.02
C GLU A 229 6.90 -6.62 -10.43
N MET A 230 6.67 -6.37 -9.14
CA MET A 230 7.20 -5.19 -8.45
C MET A 230 8.73 -5.17 -8.53
N LYS A 231 9.40 -6.29 -8.24
CA LYS A 231 10.87 -6.39 -8.36
C LYS A 231 11.33 -6.06 -9.77
N ARG A 232 10.66 -6.60 -10.80
CA ARG A 232 10.99 -6.38 -12.22
C ARG A 232 10.85 -4.91 -12.61
N ILE A 233 9.73 -4.27 -12.24
CA ILE A 233 9.49 -2.84 -12.48
C ILE A 233 10.60 -2.02 -11.82
N LEU A 234 10.80 -2.23 -10.52
CA LEU A 234 11.79 -1.49 -9.73
C LEU A 234 13.24 -1.71 -10.21
N SER A 235 13.58 -2.91 -10.68
CA SER A 235 14.92 -3.20 -11.23
C SER A 235 15.16 -2.58 -12.60
N ALA A 236 14.14 -2.53 -13.46
CA ALA A 236 14.24 -1.92 -14.78
C ALA A 236 14.46 -0.41 -14.67
N ASP A 237 13.82 0.22 -13.68
CA ASP A 237 13.96 1.66 -13.44
C ASP A 237 15.24 2.03 -12.69
N SER A 238 15.87 1.07 -11.98
CA SER A 238 17.21 1.25 -11.41
C SER A 238 18.31 1.35 -12.48
N GLY A 239 17.98 1.04 -13.74
CA GLY A 239 18.89 1.09 -14.89
C GLY A 239 18.72 2.31 -15.80
N VAL A 240 17.83 3.25 -15.47
CA VAL A 240 17.79 4.56 -16.14
C VAL A 240 18.91 5.40 -15.53
N PRO A 241 19.95 5.77 -16.30
CA PRO A 241 20.98 6.66 -15.79
C PRO A 241 20.29 7.98 -15.40
N ALA A 242 20.58 8.50 -14.21
CA ALA A 242 20.49 9.93 -13.95
C ALA A 242 21.09 10.62 -15.18
N ALA A 243 20.26 11.39 -15.88
CA ALA A 243 20.58 11.88 -17.20
C ALA A 243 22.01 12.43 -17.23
N SER A 244 22.85 11.88 -18.11
CA SER A 244 24.04 12.54 -18.68
C SER A 244 24.76 13.49 -17.70
N ARG A 245 25.74 12.97 -16.94
CA ARG A 245 26.81 13.80 -16.35
C ARG A 245 27.57 14.50 -17.49
N ALA A 246 27.12 15.67 -17.91
CA ALA A 246 27.84 16.62 -18.75
C ALA A 246 27.32 18.03 -18.48
#